data_AF-A0A2A6RI83-F1
#
_entry.id   AF-A0A2A6RI83-F1
#
_cell.length_a   1.000
_cell.length_b   1.000
_cell.length_c   1.000
_cell.angle_alpha   90.00
_cell.angle_beta   90.00
_cell.angle_gamma   90.00
#
_symmetry.space_group_name_H-M   'P 1'
#
loop_
_entity.id
_entity.type
_entity.pdbx_description
1 polymer ?
#
loop_
_entity_poly.entity_id
_entity_poly.type
_entity_poly.pdbx_seq_one_letter_code
_entity_poly.pdbx_strand_id
1 'polypeptide(L)' 'MLHYSIFWLVVFIFVLGQAILIRAAWRLRRAPAPPPLGVPRSPANADFAWTLLTALLTALLLYGVYVEL' A
#
# COMPACT_ATOMS: atom_id res chain seq x y z
N MET A 1 11.63 1.95 -25.46
CA MET A 1 10.48 2.88 -25.55
C MET A 1 9.19 2.27 -24.99
N LEU A 2 8.60 1.23 -25.61
CA LEU A 2 7.36 0.61 -25.10
C LEU A 2 7.49 0.07 -23.65
N HIS A 3 8.57 -0.68 -23.35
CA HIS A 3 8.84 -1.20 -22.00
C HIS A 3 8.97 -0.08 -20.95
N TYR A 4 9.57 1.05 -21.32
CA TYR A 4 9.79 2.19 -20.44
C TYR A 4 8.46 2.89 -20.11
N SER A 5 7.61 3.08 -21.11
CA SER A 5 6.27 3.62 -20.92
C SER A 5 5.39 2.70 -20.06
N ILE A 6 5.46 1.38 -20.27
CA ILE A 6 4.73 0.40 -19.46
C ILE A 6 5.23 0.43 -18.01
N PHE A 7 6.54 0.48 -17.79
CA PHE A 7 7.11 0.58 -16.45
C PHE A 7 6.56 1.77 -15.67
N TRP A 8 6.58 2.97 -16.27
CA TRP A 8 6.05 4.17 -15.60
C TRP A 8 4.54 4.12 -15.39
N LEU A 9 3.78 3.51 -16.28
CA LEU A 9 2.35 3.27 -16.06
C LEU A 9 2.10 2.36 -14.85
N VAL A 10 2.88 1.29 -14.69
CA VAL A 10 2.82 0.40 -13.53
C VAL A 10 3.18 1.15 -12.25
N VAL A 11 4.25 1.95 -12.25
CA VAL A 11 4.64 2.80 -11.12
C VAL A 11 3.51 3.76 -10.74
N PHE A 12 2.88 4.41 -11.73
CA PHE A 12 1.78 5.33 -11.48
C PHE A 12 0.57 4.65 -10.83
N ILE A 13 0.15 3.49 -11.36
CA ILE A 13 -0.96 2.69 -10.81
C ILE A 13 -0.62 2.25 -9.37
N PHE A 14 0.61 1.79 -9.15
CA PHE A 14 1.10 1.40 -7.83
C PHE A 14 1.02 2.56 -6.83
N VAL A 15 1.55 3.74 -7.17
CA VAL A 15 1.55 4.91 -6.28
C VAL A 15 0.13 5.33 -5.92
N LEU A 16 -0.78 5.39 -6.90
CA LEU A 16 -2.20 5.71 -6.65
C LEU A 16 -2.87 4.68 -5.76
N GLY A 17 -2.70 3.39 -6.04
CA GLY A 17 -3.28 2.31 -5.26
C GLY A 17 -2.79 2.31 -3.81
N GLN A 18 -1.48 2.44 -3.60
CA GLN A 18 -0.90 2.48 -2.26
C GLN A 18 -1.31 3.74 -1.49
N ALA A 19 -1.40 4.90 -2.14
CA ALA A 19 -1.87 6.12 -1.49
C ALA A 19 -3.29 5.95 -0.93
N ILE A 20 -4.19 5.30 -1.68
CA ILE A 20 -5.56 5.01 -1.23
C ILE A 20 -5.56 4.03 -0.04
N LEU A 21 -4.79 2.94 -0.13
CA LEU A 21 -4.72 1.91 0.92
C LEU A 21 -4.13 2.46 2.23
N ILE A 22 -3.00 3.18 2.14
CA ILE A 22 -2.36 3.80 3.30
C ILE A 22 -3.30 4.81 3.95
N ARG A 23 -4.02 5.62 3.15
CA ARG A 23 -5.02 6.57 3.67
C ARG A 23 -6.17 5.86 4.37
N ALA A 24 -6.68 4.77 3.81
CA ALA A 24 -7.75 3.98 4.41
C ALA A 24 -7.30 3.35 5.75
N ALA A 25 -6.14 2.71 5.78
CA ALA A 25 -5.57 2.11 6.99
C ALA A 25 -5.27 3.18 8.07
N TRP A 26 -4.78 4.35 7.67
CA TRP A 26 -4.55 5.48 8.56
C TRP A 26 -5.84 6.04 9.17
N ARG A 27 -6.95 6.01 8.42
CA ARG A 27 -8.26 6.42 8.92
C ARG A 27 -8.83 5.38 9.88
N LEU A 28 -8.72 4.10 9.54
CA LEU A 28 -9.23 2.99 10.36
C LEU A 28 -8.54 2.87 11.71
N ARG A 29 -7.20 3.02 11.76
CA ARG A 29 -6.46 3.02 13.04
C ARG A 29 -6.86 4.16 13.99
N ARG A 30 -7.48 5.23 13.46
CA ARG A 30 -7.96 6.39 14.22
C ARG A 30 -9.47 6.36 14.46
N ALA A 31 -10.18 5.32 13.99
CA ALA A 31 -11.62 5.27 14.09
C ALA A 31 -12.05 5.10 15.57
N PRO A 32 -12.88 6.02 16.10
CA PRO A 32 -13.33 5.95 17.49
C PRO A 32 -14.48 4.94 17.71
N ALA A 33 -15.10 4.46 16.64
CA ALA A 33 -16.25 3.56 16.73
C ALA A 33 -15.78 2.08 16.84
N PRO A 34 -16.19 1.35 17.89
CA PRO A 34 -15.91 -0.07 17.97
C PRO A 34 -16.68 -0.82 16.86
N PRO A 35 -16.05 -1.80 16.19
CA PRO A 35 -16.72 -2.63 15.20
C PRO A 35 -17.89 -3.45 15.80
N PRO A 36 -18.83 -3.93 14.97
CA PRO A 36 -19.96 -4.73 15.40
C PRO A 36 -19.54 -5.98 16.21
N LEU A 37 -20.39 -6.42 17.14
CA LEU A 37 -20.18 -7.64 17.90
C LEU A 37 -20.09 -8.86 16.97
N GLY A 38 -19.11 -9.74 17.21
CA GLY A 38 -18.89 -10.97 16.45
C GLY A 38 -17.92 -10.86 15.27
N VAL A 39 -17.39 -9.68 14.96
CA VAL A 39 -16.38 -9.51 13.89
C VAL A 39 -14.97 -9.73 14.47
N PRO A 40 -14.16 -10.67 13.93
CA PRO A 40 -12.76 -10.84 14.34
C PRO A 40 -11.98 -9.54 14.24
N ARG A 41 -11.24 -9.17 15.30
CA ARG A 41 -10.39 -7.97 15.31
C ARG A 41 -8.96 -8.35 14.94
N SER A 42 -8.46 -7.76 13.85
CA SER A 42 -7.03 -7.53 13.69
C SER A 42 -6.64 -6.21 14.36
N PRO A 43 -5.49 -6.12 15.05
CA PRO A 43 -5.01 -4.86 15.61
C PRO A 43 -4.69 -3.86 14.49
N ALA A 44 -5.44 -2.75 14.44
CA ALA A 44 -5.35 -1.77 13.36
C ALA A 44 -3.94 -1.17 13.14
N ASN A 45 -3.12 -1.11 14.19
CA ASN A 45 -1.72 -0.68 14.08
C ASN A 45 -0.87 -1.73 13.32
N ALA A 46 -1.13 -3.02 13.53
CA ALA A 46 -0.44 -4.09 12.80
C ALA A 46 -0.88 -4.10 11.32
N ASP A 47 -2.17 -3.94 11.04
CA ASP A 47 -2.68 -3.84 9.67
C ASP A 47 -2.07 -2.65 8.93
N PHE A 48 -1.95 -1.50 9.62
CA PHE A 48 -1.30 -0.31 9.08
C PHE A 48 0.19 -0.55 8.83
N ALA A 49 0.90 -1.15 9.78
CA ALA A 49 2.32 -1.47 9.63
C ALA A 49 2.56 -2.44 8.46
N TRP A 50 1.69 -3.45 8.30
CA TRP A 50 1.76 -4.40 7.19
C TRP A 50 1.50 -3.74 5.84
N THR A 51 0.52 -2.83 5.77
CA THR A 51 0.23 -2.04 4.57
C THR A 51 1.46 -1.22 4.16
N LEU A 52 2.09 -0.54 5.12
CA LEU A 52 3.28 0.29 4.87
C LEU A 52 4.49 -0.56 4.45
N LEU A 53 4.72 -1.69 5.13
CA LEU A 53 5.80 -2.61 4.81
C LEU A 53 5.67 -3.16 3.38
N THR A 54 4.46 -3.58 3.00
CA THR A 54 4.19 -4.11 1.65
C THR A 54 4.41 -3.04 0.58
N ALA A 55 3.98 -1.80 0.84
CA ALA A 55 4.24 -0.68 -0.04
C ALA A 55 5.75 -0.41 -0.20
N LEU A 56 6.51 -0.41 0.91
CA LEU A 56 7.95 -0.20 0.89
C LEU A 56 8.68 -1.29 0.11
N LEU A 57 8.37 -2.57 0.37
CA LEU A 57 8.99 -3.69 -0.33
C LEU A 57 8.70 -3.66 -1.83
N THR A 58 7.47 -3.30 -2.22
CA THR A 58 7.11 -3.18 -3.64
C THR A 58 7.82 -1.99 -4.30
N ALA A 59 7.96 -0.88 -3.60
CA ALA A 59 8.72 0.27 -4.09
C ALA A 59 10.21 -0.07 -4.28
N LEU A 60 10.81 -0.82 -3.36
CA LEU A 60 12.19 -1.33 -3.49
C LEU A 60 12.34 -2.26 -4.70
N LEU A 61 11.36 -3.14 -4.93
CA LEU A 61 11.36 -4.02 -6.11
C LEU A 61 11.26 -3.23 -7.41
N LEU A 62 10.35 -2.25 -7.50
CA LEU A 62 10.23 -1.37 -8.66
C LEU A 62 11.50 -0.55 -8.89
N TYR A 63 12.14 -0.08 -7.82
CA TYR A 63 13.42 0.62 -7.90
C TYR A 63 14.54 -0.29 -8.41
N GLY A 64 14.62 -1.53 -7.93
CA GLY A 64 15.58 -2.51 -8.44
C GLY A 64 15.39 -2.76 -9.94
N VAL A 65 14.15 -2.92 -10.39
CA VAL A 65 13.83 -3.06 -11.82
C VAL A 65 14.22 -1.81 -12.61
N TYR A 66 13.99 -0.61 -12.07
CA TYR A 66 14.34 0.65 -12.73
C TYR A 66 15.84 0.79 -13.00
N VAL A 67 16.70 0.34 -12.08
CA VAL A 67 18.16 0.41 -12.25
C VAL A 67 18.65 -0.49 -13.39
N GLU A 68 17.90 -1.55 -13.71
CA GLU A 68 18.20 -2.51 -14.78
C GLU A 68 17.49 -2.18 -16.11
N LEU A 69 16.69 -1.11 -16.16
CA LEU A 69 15.82 -0.73 -17.28
C LEU A 69 16.50 0.21 -18.28
#